data_AF-A0A397IVB2-F1
#
_entry.id   AF-A0A397IVB2-F1
#
_cell.length_a   1.000
_cell.length_b   1.000
_cell.length_c   1.000
_cell.angle_alpha   90.00
_cell.angle_beta   90.00
_cell.angle_gamma   90.00
#
_symmetry.space_group_name_H-M   'P 1'
#
loop_
_entity.id
_entity.type
_entity.pdbx_description
1 polymer ?
#
loop_
_entity_poly.entity_id
_entity_poly.type
_entity_poly.pdbx_seq_one_letter_code
_entity_poly.pdbx_strand_id
1 'polypeptide(L)'
;MSRFFVSIFLNFLFGKIVQSLPVPLALEKASIVDESYTSYQDVFDALLNALFPITFIILFNVSKTGPIKRVLLPLFDDILYNAIAWVFPLIVSLSYEMYPFFMYLLFVAIFHIVHSVLAIKKKEIIDDLHTSETEVFNNLTISLISNPAIFIPEIWIVNISYRLAAGYFNPMMITFLVLFSILLICSVSFRIKIQLQGWPKKRLGIYTVYSLIFFYTPTILQTLYITIYLPVNFYFVKSLIFVLVICLTRGVSYFYDRIPGDFLATSYATVHYYLRTLIDKQYRQ
;
A
#
# COMPACT_ATOMS: atom_id res chain seq x y z
N MET A 1 16.42 -3.67 22.86
CA MET A 1 17.07 -3.80 21.54
C MET A 1 18.36 -2.99 21.60
N SER A 2 19.53 -3.58 21.31
CA SER A 2 20.79 -2.82 21.41
C SER A 2 20.73 -1.66 20.43
N ARG A 3 21.23 -0.48 20.83
CA ARG A 3 21.31 0.72 19.97
C ARG A 3 21.98 0.41 18.61
N PHE A 4 22.79 -0.63 18.57
CA PHE A 4 23.46 -1.16 17.39
C PHE A 4 22.51 -1.73 16.34
N PHE A 5 21.52 -2.56 16.70
CA PHE A 5 20.58 -3.14 15.72
C PHE A 5 19.62 -2.10 15.15
N VAL A 6 19.16 -1.15 15.98
CA VAL A 6 18.34 -0.02 15.52
C VAL A 6 19.16 0.88 14.60
N SER A 7 20.44 1.14 14.92
CA SER A 7 21.35 1.91 14.07
C SER A 7 21.63 1.23 12.74
N ILE A 8 21.90 -0.08 12.71
CA ILE A 8 22.11 -0.83 11.47
C ILE A 8 20.84 -0.88 10.62
N PHE A 9 19.68 -1.13 11.22
CA PHE A 9 18.43 -1.19 10.49
C PHE A 9 18.00 0.18 9.98
N LEU A 10 18.16 1.25 10.77
CA LEU A 10 17.92 2.63 10.30
C LEU A 10 18.94 3.05 9.24
N ASN A 11 20.21 2.68 9.36
CA ASN A 11 21.21 2.92 8.32
C ASN A 11 20.97 2.07 7.06
N PHE A 12 20.33 0.91 7.17
CA PHE A 12 19.91 0.12 6.01
C PHE A 12 18.63 0.70 5.38
N LEU A 13 17.64 1.06 6.19
CA LEU A 13 16.36 1.61 5.73
C LEU A 13 16.54 3.02 5.17
N PHE A 14 17.11 3.95 5.94
CA PHE A 14 17.41 5.29 5.44
C PHE A 14 18.60 5.29 4.50
N GLY A 15 19.71 4.64 4.88
CA GLY A 15 20.90 4.66 4.04
C GLY A 15 20.68 3.95 2.72
N LYS A 16 19.98 2.80 2.64
CA LYS A 16 19.72 2.17 1.33
C LYS A 16 18.40 2.58 0.69
N ILE A 17 17.28 2.74 1.40
CA ILE A 17 16.01 3.13 0.73
C ILE A 17 16.03 4.61 0.34
N VAL A 18 16.52 5.52 1.21
CA VAL A 18 16.60 6.96 0.89
C VAL A 18 17.78 7.29 -0.03
N GLN A 19 18.93 6.60 0.04
CA GLN A 19 19.94 6.72 -1.03
C GLN A 19 19.54 5.98 -2.30
N SER A 20 18.59 5.03 -2.23
CA SER A 20 17.95 4.46 -3.41
C SER A 20 16.79 5.28 -3.94
N LEU A 21 16.31 6.33 -3.27
CA LEU A 21 15.30 7.23 -3.84
C LEU A 21 15.80 7.94 -5.12
N PRO A 22 17.10 8.28 -5.24
CA PRO A 22 17.69 8.70 -6.52
C PRO A 22 18.20 7.53 -7.41
N VAL A 23 18.22 6.27 -6.94
CA VAL A 23 18.64 5.12 -7.78
C VAL A 23 17.66 4.77 -8.92
N PRO A 24 16.36 5.09 -8.87
CA PRO A 24 15.50 5.07 -10.04
C PRO A 24 15.98 5.95 -11.20
N LEU A 25 16.81 6.98 -10.96
CA LEU A 25 17.43 7.73 -12.07
C LEU A 25 18.53 6.94 -12.80
N ALA A 26 19.04 5.85 -12.20
CA ALA A 26 20.12 5.05 -12.75
C ALA A 26 19.69 3.64 -13.20
N LEU A 27 18.42 3.24 -13.03
CA LEU A 27 17.90 2.07 -13.74
C LEU A 27 17.82 2.44 -15.23
N GLU A 28 18.71 1.87 -16.04
CA GLU A 28 18.62 1.95 -17.49
C GLU A 28 17.18 1.66 -17.92
N LYS A 29 16.57 2.63 -18.60
CA LYS A 29 15.20 2.59 -19.16
C LYS A 29 14.94 1.27 -19.92
N ALA A 30 16.00 0.70 -20.50
CA ALA A 30 16.01 -0.57 -21.23
C ALA A 30 15.76 -1.83 -20.37
N SER A 31 15.91 -1.78 -19.04
CA SER A 31 15.71 -2.94 -18.17
C SER A 31 14.27 -3.10 -17.67
N ILE A 32 13.50 -2.02 -17.62
CA ILE A 32 12.11 -2.03 -17.10
C ILE A 32 11.09 -2.07 -18.24
N VAL A 33 11.33 -1.37 -19.35
CA VAL A 33 10.40 -1.38 -20.50
C VAL A 33 10.73 -2.57 -21.39
N ASP A 34 9.73 -3.41 -21.68
CA ASP A 34 9.88 -4.59 -22.52
C ASP A 34 8.80 -4.59 -23.62
N GLU A 35 9.18 -4.23 -24.84
CA GLU A 35 8.26 -4.17 -25.98
C GLU A 35 7.72 -5.55 -26.39
N SER A 36 8.38 -6.64 -25.98
CA SER A 36 7.94 -8.01 -26.25
C SER A 36 6.98 -8.56 -25.18
N TYR A 37 6.62 -7.74 -24.20
CA TYR A 37 5.79 -8.11 -23.05
C TYR A 37 4.44 -8.71 -23.45
N THR A 38 4.10 -9.86 -22.83
CA THR A 38 2.78 -10.50 -22.99
C THR A 38 2.07 -10.63 -21.65
N SER A 39 1.09 -9.75 -21.42
CA SER A 39 0.54 -9.55 -20.07
C SER A 39 -0.17 -10.75 -19.45
N TYR A 40 -0.90 -11.54 -20.24
CA TYR A 40 -1.67 -12.65 -19.70
C TYR A 40 -0.79 -13.78 -19.15
N GLN A 41 0.25 -14.16 -19.89
CA GLN A 41 1.15 -15.24 -19.48
C GLN A 41 2.01 -14.80 -18.29
N ASP A 42 2.55 -13.59 -18.35
CA ASP A 42 3.48 -13.10 -17.34
C ASP A 42 2.82 -12.85 -15.98
N VAL A 43 1.60 -12.31 -15.96
CA VAL A 43 0.83 -12.13 -14.72
C VAL A 43 0.41 -13.48 -14.14
N PHE A 44 -0.02 -14.42 -14.97
CA PHE A 44 -0.43 -15.75 -14.51
C PHE A 44 0.75 -16.52 -13.89
N ASP A 45 1.90 -16.52 -14.57
CA ASP A 45 3.13 -17.14 -14.07
C ASP A 45 3.61 -16.46 -12.80
N ALA A 46 3.53 -15.12 -12.72
CA ALA A 46 3.88 -14.37 -11.52
C ALA A 46 2.97 -14.73 -10.33
N LEU A 47 1.66 -14.87 -10.55
CA LEU A 47 0.71 -15.29 -9.50
C LEU A 47 1.02 -16.71 -9.00
N LEU A 48 1.23 -17.67 -9.90
CA LEU A 48 1.58 -19.04 -9.52
C LEU A 48 2.88 -19.09 -8.71
N ASN A 49 3.91 -18.39 -9.19
CA ASN A 49 5.21 -18.32 -8.52
C ASN A 49 5.16 -17.55 -7.20
N ALA A 50 4.21 -16.64 -7.02
CA ALA A 50 4.02 -15.93 -5.76
C ALA A 50 3.24 -16.75 -4.74
N LEU A 51 2.18 -17.44 -5.18
CA LEU A 51 1.34 -18.22 -4.27
C LEU A 51 2.09 -19.42 -3.70
N PHE A 52 2.93 -20.09 -4.48
CA PHE A 52 3.63 -21.30 -4.05
C PHE A 52 4.49 -21.07 -2.78
N PRO A 53 5.45 -20.12 -2.74
CA PRO A 53 6.29 -19.89 -1.55
C PRO A 53 5.50 -19.31 -0.38
N ILE A 54 4.47 -18.50 -0.65
CA ILE A 54 3.64 -17.86 0.37
C ILE A 54 2.81 -18.91 1.10
N THR A 55 2.21 -19.86 0.37
CA THR A 55 1.52 -21.01 0.96
C THR A 55 2.46 -21.77 1.90
N PHE A 56 3.71 -22.02 1.50
CA PHE A 56 4.69 -22.68 2.36
C PHE A 56 5.09 -21.86 3.60
N ILE A 57 5.32 -20.55 3.48
CA ILE A 57 5.69 -19.70 4.62
C ILE A 57 4.54 -19.56 5.63
N ILE A 58 3.29 -19.54 5.17
CA ILE A 58 2.10 -19.52 6.04
C ILE A 58 1.88 -20.87 6.72
N LEU A 59 2.13 -21.98 6.01
CA LEU A 59 2.06 -23.34 6.57
C LEU A 59 3.15 -23.59 7.63
N PHE A 60 4.34 -23.02 7.46
CA PHE A 60 5.44 -23.14 8.42
C PHE A 60 5.42 -22.00 9.44
N ASN A 61 4.53 -22.12 10.42
CA ASN A 61 4.37 -21.23 11.56
C ASN A 61 5.69 -21.05 12.33
N VAL A 62 6.43 -19.97 12.07
CA VAL A 62 7.71 -19.69 12.76
C VAL A 62 7.44 -19.14 14.15
N SER A 63 7.43 -20.05 15.13
CA SER A 63 7.22 -19.75 16.54
C SER A 63 8.50 -19.25 17.23
N LYS A 64 8.48 -17.98 17.66
CA LYS A 64 8.78 -17.49 19.02
C LYS A 64 8.68 -15.95 19.02
N THR A 65 7.92 -15.40 19.96
CA THR A 65 7.75 -13.95 20.19
C THR A 65 9.02 -13.36 20.79
N GLY A 66 9.84 -12.72 19.96
CA GLY A 66 11.04 -11.99 20.37
C GLY A 66 10.99 -10.52 19.96
N PRO A 67 11.96 -9.70 20.40
CA PRO A 67 12.07 -8.27 20.06
C PRO A 67 12.09 -8.00 18.55
N ILE A 68 12.58 -8.98 17.77
CA ILE A 68 12.60 -8.95 16.31
C ILE A 68 11.17 -8.95 15.76
N LYS A 69 10.29 -9.82 16.25
CA LYS A 69 8.90 -9.91 15.77
C LYS A 69 8.07 -8.66 16.11
N ARG A 70 8.38 -7.97 17.22
CA ARG A 70 7.64 -6.76 17.66
C ARG A 70 7.93 -5.50 16.85
N VAL A 71 9.12 -5.41 16.26
CA VAL A 71 9.59 -4.18 15.58
C VAL A 71 9.91 -4.43 14.12
N LEU A 72 10.66 -5.49 13.81
CA LEU A 72 11.08 -5.77 12.44
C LEU A 72 9.92 -6.20 11.55
N LEU A 73 8.98 -6.99 12.09
CA LEU A 73 7.84 -7.47 11.31
C LEU A 73 6.88 -6.33 10.92
N PRO A 74 6.43 -5.44 11.85
CA PRO A 74 5.63 -4.27 11.47
C PRO A 74 6.33 -3.33 10.48
N LEU A 75 7.67 -3.20 10.59
CA LEU A 75 8.45 -2.40 9.63
C LEU A 75 8.54 -3.08 8.27
N PHE A 76 8.71 -4.40 8.23
CA PHE A 76 8.71 -5.16 6.99
C PHE A 76 7.37 -5.06 6.27
N ASP A 77 6.26 -5.21 7.00
CA ASP A 77 4.92 -5.08 6.40
C ASP A 77 4.67 -3.65 5.89
N ASP A 78 5.15 -2.63 6.60
CA ASP A 78 5.08 -1.23 6.17
C ASP A 78 5.91 -1.01 4.90
N ILE A 79 7.12 -1.58 4.81
CA ILE A 79 7.97 -1.54 3.60
C ILE A 79 7.27 -2.23 2.43
N LEU A 80 6.68 -3.40 2.64
CA LEU A 80 5.97 -4.14 1.58
C LEU A 80 4.77 -3.34 1.04
N TYR A 81 3.97 -2.76 1.94
CA TYR A 81 2.86 -1.92 1.53
C TYR A 81 3.35 -0.68 0.77
N ASN A 82 4.36 0.02 1.30
CA ASN A 82 4.96 1.19 0.67
C ASN A 82 5.56 0.85 -0.72
N ALA A 83 6.13 -0.34 -0.86
CA ALA A 83 6.68 -0.80 -2.13
C ALA A 83 5.60 -0.85 -3.23
N ILE A 84 4.43 -1.37 -2.91
CA ILE A 84 3.29 -1.48 -3.84
C ILE A 84 2.56 -0.14 -4.00
N ALA A 85 2.39 0.60 -2.91
CA ALA A 85 1.64 1.84 -2.89
C ALA A 85 2.34 2.94 -3.70
N TRP A 86 3.67 3.05 -3.59
CA TRP A 86 4.40 4.14 -4.24
C TRP A 86 5.78 3.81 -4.81
N VAL A 87 6.56 2.85 -4.29
CA VAL A 87 7.91 2.59 -4.85
C VAL A 87 7.86 2.03 -6.28
N PHE A 88 7.12 0.94 -6.52
CA PHE A 88 7.00 0.37 -7.86
C PHE A 88 6.30 1.31 -8.84
N PRO A 89 5.18 1.96 -8.47
CA PRO A 89 4.57 2.98 -9.32
C PRO A 89 5.53 4.14 -9.64
N LEU A 90 6.44 4.50 -8.71
CA LEU A 90 7.44 5.54 -8.92
C LEU A 90 8.46 5.10 -9.97
N ILE A 91 8.98 3.88 -9.84
CA ILE A 91 9.88 3.27 -10.82
C ILE A 91 9.23 3.27 -12.20
N VAL A 92 7.98 2.78 -12.30
CA VAL A 92 7.21 2.79 -13.55
C VAL A 92 7.03 4.21 -14.09
N SER A 93 6.65 5.17 -13.25
CA SER A 93 6.45 6.54 -13.68
C SER A 93 7.71 7.16 -14.28
N LEU A 94 8.88 6.84 -13.73
CA LEU A 94 10.16 7.32 -14.25
C LEU A 94 10.51 6.65 -15.57
N SER A 95 10.26 5.33 -15.70
CA SER A 95 10.49 4.61 -16.96
C SER A 95 9.63 5.11 -18.11
N TYR A 96 8.41 5.56 -17.82
CA TYR A 96 7.43 6.06 -18.79
C TYR A 96 7.33 7.60 -18.85
N GLU A 97 8.24 8.32 -18.19
CA GLU A 97 8.29 9.80 -18.18
C GLU A 97 6.96 10.46 -17.73
N MET A 98 6.27 9.82 -16.79
CA MET A 98 5.00 10.27 -16.22
C MET A 98 5.25 11.27 -15.08
N TYR A 99 5.82 12.45 -15.38
CA TYR A 99 6.25 13.45 -14.39
C TYR A 99 5.19 13.89 -13.35
N PRO A 100 3.89 14.06 -13.70
CA PRO A 100 2.87 14.38 -12.70
C PRO A 100 2.67 13.25 -11.66
N PHE A 101 2.89 12.00 -12.08
CA PHE A 101 2.82 10.81 -11.25
C PHE A 101 3.94 10.81 -10.19
N PHE A 102 5.14 11.23 -10.58
CA PHE A 102 6.31 11.32 -9.70
C PHE A 102 6.08 12.23 -8.48
N MET A 103 5.59 13.45 -8.70
CA MET A 103 5.41 14.44 -7.63
C MET A 103 4.41 13.97 -6.57
N TYR A 104 3.33 13.32 -7.01
CA TYR A 104 2.35 12.77 -6.09
C TYR A 104 2.90 11.61 -5.26
N LEU A 105 3.54 10.64 -5.91
CA LEU A 105 4.08 9.47 -5.22
C LEU A 105 5.15 9.86 -4.19
N LEU A 106 5.91 10.92 -4.46
CA LEU A 106 6.86 11.47 -3.50
C LEU A 106 6.17 12.01 -2.25
N PHE A 107 5.03 12.70 -2.39
CA PHE A 107 4.27 13.21 -1.24
C PHE A 107 3.73 12.06 -0.37
N VAL A 108 3.18 11.02 -1.00
CA VAL A 108 2.73 9.80 -0.31
C VAL A 108 3.88 9.11 0.41
N ALA A 109 5.02 8.97 -0.27
CA ALA A 109 6.22 8.36 0.29
C ALA A 109 6.67 9.08 1.57
N ILE A 110 6.77 10.41 1.51
CA ILE A 110 7.15 11.24 2.66
C ILE A 110 6.19 11.02 3.82
N PHE A 111 4.88 10.98 3.56
CA PHE A 111 3.89 10.80 4.62
C PHE A 111 4.06 9.47 5.36
N HIS A 112 4.20 8.36 4.63
CA HIS A 112 4.41 7.04 5.22
C HIS A 112 5.77 6.93 5.93
N ILE A 113 6.84 7.46 5.33
CA ILE A 113 8.19 7.46 5.93
C ILE A 113 8.16 8.25 7.25
N VAL A 114 7.61 9.46 7.26
CA VAL A 114 7.53 10.29 8.48
C VAL A 114 6.78 9.55 9.58
N HIS A 115 5.66 8.90 9.27
CA HIS A 115 4.90 8.13 10.25
C HIS A 115 5.72 7.00 10.87
N SER A 116 6.35 6.16 10.04
CA SER A 116 7.16 5.04 10.52
C SER A 116 8.38 5.50 11.32
N VAL A 117 8.95 6.65 10.99
CA VAL A 117 10.08 7.25 11.72
C VAL A 117 9.64 7.79 13.08
N LEU A 118 8.48 8.44 13.15
CA LEU A 118 7.91 8.91 14.41
C LEU A 118 7.61 7.73 15.35
N ALA A 119 7.01 6.66 14.82
CA ALA A 119 6.75 5.43 15.58
C ALA A 119 8.04 4.84 16.15
N ILE A 120 9.10 4.71 15.35
CA ILE A 120 10.42 4.21 15.81
C ILE A 120 11.02 5.14 16.88
N LYS A 121 11.03 6.45 16.64
CA LYS A 121 11.66 7.44 17.54
C LYS A 121 10.97 7.47 18.89
N LYS A 122 9.64 7.40 18.90
CA LYS A 122 8.82 7.38 20.12
C LYS A 122 8.72 5.99 20.75
N LYS A 123 9.11 4.93 20.03
CA LYS A 123 8.86 3.53 20.37
C LYS A 123 7.39 3.25 20.63
N GLU A 124 6.53 3.93 19.86
CA GLU A 124 5.08 3.86 20.01
C GLU A 124 4.59 2.48 19.58
N ILE A 125 3.87 1.81 20.47
CA ILE A 125 3.28 0.49 20.21
C ILE A 125 1.77 0.59 20.00
N ILE A 126 1.18 -0.46 19.44
CA ILE A 126 -0.26 -0.50 19.15
C ILE A 126 -1.12 -0.28 20.39
N ASP A 127 -0.73 -0.81 21.55
CA ASP A 127 -1.46 -0.61 22.81
C ASP A 127 -1.44 0.86 23.28
N ASP A 128 -0.42 1.64 22.94
CA ASP A 128 -0.36 3.07 23.30
C ASP A 128 -1.48 3.85 22.59
N LEU A 129 -1.88 3.39 21.40
CA LEU A 129 -2.96 3.98 20.59
C LEU A 129 -4.34 3.83 21.24
N HIS A 130 -4.48 2.91 22.19
CA HIS A 130 -5.72 2.77 22.97
C HIS A 130 -5.87 3.91 23.99
N THR A 131 -4.78 4.55 24.39
CA THR A 131 -4.71 5.53 25.49
C THR A 131 -4.45 6.97 25.05
N SER A 132 -3.90 7.17 23.85
CA SER A 132 -3.61 8.50 23.31
C SER A 132 -4.88 9.19 22.79
N GLU A 133 -4.94 10.52 22.93
CA GLU A 133 -6.04 11.37 22.46
C GLU A 133 -6.38 11.04 21.00
N THR A 134 -7.50 10.34 20.85
CA THR A 134 -7.92 9.62 19.65
C THR A 134 -8.00 10.46 18.37
N GLU A 135 -8.03 11.79 18.44
CA GLU A 135 -8.35 12.65 17.31
C GLU A 135 -7.21 12.78 16.28
N VAL A 136 -5.98 13.03 16.71
CA VAL A 136 -4.83 13.20 15.78
C VAL A 136 -4.55 11.88 15.03
N PHE A 137 -4.63 10.78 15.76
CA PHE A 137 -4.36 9.45 15.21
C PHE A 137 -5.50 8.95 14.31
N ASN A 138 -6.76 9.28 14.66
CA ASN A 138 -7.90 9.03 13.78
C ASN A 138 -7.77 9.83 12.48
N ASN A 139 -7.41 11.10 12.54
CA ASN A 139 -7.27 11.94 11.35
C ASN A 139 -6.15 11.43 10.42
N LEU A 140 -5.03 11.00 11.00
CA LEU A 140 -3.93 10.42 10.24
C LEU A 140 -4.32 9.07 9.62
N THR A 141 -5.00 8.20 10.37
CA THR A 141 -5.46 6.90 9.88
C THR A 141 -6.51 7.03 8.77
N ILE A 142 -7.48 7.94 8.94
CA ILE A 142 -8.45 8.26 7.90
C ILE A 142 -7.73 8.77 6.65
N SER A 143 -6.72 9.63 6.81
CA SER A 143 -5.91 10.12 5.68
C SER A 143 -5.17 8.99 4.97
N LEU A 144 -4.57 8.04 5.72
CA LEU A 144 -3.90 6.86 5.16
C LEU A 144 -4.84 5.95 4.36
N ILE A 145 -6.13 5.91 4.71
CA ILE A 145 -7.15 5.12 4.02
C ILE A 145 -7.72 5.88 2.81
N SER A 146 -8.10 7.14 2.99
CA SER A 146 -8.84 7.90 1.97
C SER A 146 -7.96 8.47 0.88
N ASN A 147 -6.72 8.90 1.21
CA ASN A 147 -5.86 9.58 0.25
C ASN A 147 -5.48 8.67 -0.93
N PRO A 148 -5.02 7.42 -0.71
CA PRO A 148 -4.75 6.50 -1.82
C PRO A 148 -5.98 6.29 -2.71
N ALA A 149 -7.18 6.21 -2.13
CA ALA A 149 -8.43 6.01 -2.87
C ALA A 149 -8.93 7.21 -3.68
N ILE A 150 -8.36 8.40 -3.46
CA ILE A 150 -8.67 9.59 -4.26
C ILE A 150 -7.58 9.76 -5.32
N PHE A 151 -6.33 9.85 -4.87
CA PHE A 151 -5.27 10.31 -5.74
C PHE A 151 -4.76 9.23 -6.71
N ILE A 152 -4.70 7.95 -6.32
CA ILE A 152 -4.29 6.89 -7.26
C ILE A 152 -5.27 6.86 -8.45
N PRO A 153 -6.60 6.81 -8.23
CA PRO A 153 -7.56 6.92 -9.32
C PRO A 153 -7.42 8.20 -10.14
N GLU A 154 -7.30 9.36 -9.50
CA GLU A 154 -7.19 10.65 -10.18
C GLU A 154 -6.06 10.64 -11.21
N ILE A 155 -4.88 10.14 -10.82
CA ILE A 155 -3.72 10.17 -11.71
C ILE A 155 -3.86 9.15 -12.84
N TRP A 156 -4.37 7.95 -12.57
CA TRP A 156 -4.61 6.98 -13.63
C TRP A 156 -5.70 7.43 -14.59
N ILE A 157 -6.76 8.10 -14.10
CA ILE A 157 -7.78 8.71 -14.95
C ILE A 157 -7.15 9.73 -15.89
N VAL A 158 -6.31 10.65 -15.39
CA VAL A 158 -5.62 11.64 -16.21
C VAL A 158 -4.71 10.96 -17.24
N ASN A 159 -3.91 9.97 -16.83
CA ASN A 159 -3.00 9.27 -17.75
C ASN A 159 -3.75 8.51 -18.86
N ILE A 160 -4.79 7.76 -18.49
CA ILE A 160 -5.61 7.01 -19.44
C ILE A 160 -6.33 7.97 -20.39
N SER A 161 -6.90 9.06 -19.87
CA SER A 161 -7.61 10.06 -20.67
C SER A 161 -6.69 10.73 -21.70
N TYR A 162 -5.46 11.06 -21.30
CA TYR A 162 -4.47 11.62 -22.22
C TYR A 162 -4.13 10.64 -23.36
N ARG A 163 -3.93 9.35 -23.05
CA ARG A 163 -3.66 8.31 -24.06
C ARG A 163 -4.84 8.10 -25.00
N LEU A 164 -6.08 8.09 -24.47
CA LEU A 164 -7.29 7.99 -25.28
C LEU A 164 -7.43 9.19 -26.23
N ALA A 165 -7.17 10.40 -25.74
CA ALA A 165 -7.19 11.62 -26.56
C ALA A 165 -6.13 11.62 -27.67
N ALA A 166 -5.00 10.96 -27.45
CA ALA A 166 -3.96 10.74 -28.46
C ALA A 166 -4.28 9.61 -29.46
N GLY A 167 -5.46 8.98 -29.37
CA GLY A 167 -5.95 7.97 -30.31
C GLY A 167 -5.63 6.51 -29.93
N TYR A 168 -5.02 6.26 -28.76
CA TYR A 168 -4.72 4.90 -28.30
C TYR A 168 -5.96 4.26 -27.66
N PHE A 169 -6.77 3.59 -28.48
CA PHE A 169 -7.98 2.91 -28.02
C PHE A 169 -7.70 1.46 -27.63
N ASN A 170 -7.92 1.11 -26.36
CA ASN A 170 -7.82 -0.27 -25.87
C ASN A 170 -8.98 -0.55 -24.88
N PRO A 171 -9.78 -1.62 -25.07
CA PRO A 171 -10.86 -1.98 -24.15
C PRO A 171 -10.42 -2.15 -22.68
N MET A 172 -9.19 -2.61 -22.44
CA MET A 172 -8.64 -2.72 -21.10
C MET A 172 -8.45 -1.35 -20.45
N MET A 173 -7.96 -0.35 -21.19
CA MET A 173 -7.83 1.02 -20.68
C MET A 173 -9.20 1.58 -20.28
N ILE A 174 -10.23 1.35 -21.08
CA ILE A 174 -11.60 1.81 -20.77
C ILE A 174 -12.12 1.14 -19.51
N THR A 175 -11.87 -0.17 -19.36
CA THR A 175 -12.26 -0.91 -18.15
C THR A 175 -11.60 -0.31 -16.91
N PHE A 176 -10.29 -0.06 -16.96
CA PHE A 176 -9.57 0.59 -15.86
C PHE A 176 -10.03 2.03 -15.62
N LEU A 177 -10.32 2.80 -16.66
CA LEU A 177 -10.86 4.15 -16.53
C LEU A 177 -12.19 4.15 -15.77
N VAL A 178 -13.08 3.21 -16.09
CA VAL A 178 -14.37 3.04 -15.39
C VAL A 178 -14.14 2.65 -13.93
N LEU A 179 -13.28 1.66 -13.67
CA LEU A 179 -12.98 1.19 -12.31
C LEU A 179 -12.36 2.30 -11.44
N PHE A 180 -11.39 3.05 -11.97
CA PHE A 180 -10.80 4.19 -11.27
C PHE A 180 -11.83 5.31 -11.07
N SER A 181 -12.67 5.61 -12.06
CA SER A 181 -13.72 6.64 -11.93
C SER A 181 -14.73 6.29 -10.84
N ILE A 182 -15.19 5.03 -10.77
CA ILE A 182 -16.08 4.56 -9.71
C ILE A 182 -15.40 4.70 -8.35
N LEU A 183 -14.15 4.25 -8.23
CA LEU A 183 -13.39 4.35 -6.99
C LEU A 183 -13.23 5.80 -6.53
N LEU A 184 -12.92 6.73 -7.45
CA LEU A 184 -12.79 8.16 -7.17
C LEU A 184 -14.11 8.78 -6.70
N ILE A 185 -15.20 8.52 -7.42
CA ILE A 185 -16.52 9.05 -7.07
C ILE A 185 -16.93 8.52 -5.68
N CYS A 186 -16.75 7.22 -5.42
CA CYS A 186 -17.05 6.62 -4.14
C CYS A 186 -16.20 7.20 -3.00
N SER A 187 -14.89 7.38 -3.20
CA SER A 187 -13.97 7.88 -2.17
C SER A 187 -14.22 9.36 -1.84
N VAL A 188 -14.44 10.20 -2.86
CA VAL A 188 -14.81 11.61 -2.68
C VAL A 188 -16.15 11.73 -1.97
N SER A 189 -17.17 10.96 -2.39
CA SER A 189 -18.49 10.96 -1.76
C SER A 189 -18.43 10.54 -0.29
N PHE A 190 -17.62 9.51 0.01
CA PHE A 190 -17.39 9.05 1.37
C PHE A 190 -16.73 10.13 2.23
N ARG A 191 -15.69 10.79 1.72
CA ARG A 191 -14.97 11.85 2.43
C ARG A 191 -15.87 13.06 2.71
N ILE A 192 -16.62 13.52 1.71
CA ILE A 192 -17.60 14.60 1.88
C ILE A 192 -18.61 14.24 2.96
N LYS A 193 -19.13 13.00 2.94
CA LYS A 193 -20.11 12.55 3.93
C LYS A 193 -19.53 12.52 5.34
N ILE A 194 -18.30 12.03 5.52
CA ILE A 194 -17.60 12.06 6.82
C ILE A 194 -17.36 13.49 7.29
N GLN A 195 -16.99 14.42 6.40
CA GLN A 195 -16.79 15.83 6.76
C GLN A 195 -18.09 16.53 7.18
N LEU A 196 -19.19 16.27 6.47
CA LEU A 196 -20.49 16.92 6.76
C LEU A 196 -21.20 16.33 7.98
N GLN A 197 -21.10 15.02 8.19
CA GLN A 197 -21.91 14.31 9.20
C GLN A 197 -21.08 13.80 10.38
N GLY A 198 -19.75 13.94 10.32
CA GLY A 198 -18.82 13.28 11.23
C GLY A 198 -18.75 11.77 11.00
N TRP A 199 -17.91 11.10 11.79
CA TRP A 199 -17.88 9.65 11.80
C TRP A 199 -19.18 9.09 12.41
N PRO A 200 -19.95 8.27 11.68
CA PRO A 200 -21.27 7.90 12.14
C PRO A 200 -21.20 6.87 13.25
N LYS A 201 -21.89 7.18 14.37
CA LYS A 201 -22.04 6.27 15.51
C LYS A 201 -22.97 5.09 15.22
N LYS A 202 -23.93 5.26 14.30
CA LYS A 202 -24.84 4.22 13.81
C LYS A 202 -24.37 3.75 12.41
N ARG A 203 -24.46 2.45 12.13
CA ARG A 203 -24.00 1.82 10.86
C ARG A 203 -22.47 1.77 10.68
N LEU A 204 -21.73 1.57 11.77
CA LEU A 204 -20.27 1.47 11.76
C LEU A 204 -19.75 0.48 10.71
N GLY A 205 -20.41 -0.67 10.55
CA GLY A 205 -19.99 -1.72 9.62
C GLY A 205 -19.93 -1.32 8.16
N ILE A 206 -20.88 -0.52 7.68
CA ILE A 206 -20.87 -0.05 6.28
C ILE A 206 -19.63 0.82 6.04
N TYR A 207 -19.30 1.69 6.99
CA TYR A 207 -18.14 2.57 6.89
C TYR A 207 -16.84 1.78 6.98
N THR A 208 -16.79 0.74 7.81
CA THR A 208 -15.64 -0.16 7.88
C THR A 208 -15.42 -0.91 6.58
N VAL A 209 -16.48 -1.41 5.93
CA VAL A 209 -16.39 -2.05 4.61
C VAL A 209 -15.86 -1.05 3.57
N TYR A 210 -16.37 0.18 3.54
CA TYR A 210 -15.84 1.21 2.66
C TYR A 210 -14.37 1.50 2.93
N SER A 211 -13.96 1.60 4.20
CA SER A 211 -12.55 1.83 4.57
C SER A 211 -11.64 0.69 4.11
N LEU A 212 -12.09 -0.57 4.17
CA LEU A 212 -11.36 -1.72 3.62
C LEU A 212 -11.21 -1.61 2.10
N ILE A 213 -12.31 -1.31 1.41
CA ILE A 213 -12.33 -1.13 -0.05
C ILE A 213 -11.35 -0.01 -0.45
N PHE A 214 -11.41 1.14 0.22
CA PHE A 214 -10.54 2.27 -0.07
C PHE A 214 -9.08 2.05 0.31
N PHE A 215 -8.80 1.18 1.27
CA PHE A 215 -7.42 0.87 1.62
C PHE A 215 -6.76 -0.08 0.59
N TYR A 216 -7.46 -1.15 0.17
CA TYR A 216 -6.87 -2.17 -0.70
C TYR A 216 -7.09 -1.96 -2.21
N THR A 217 -8.29 -1.53 -2.60
CA THR A 217 -8.67 -1.47 -4.02
C THR A 217 -7.76 -0.56 -4.85
N PRO A 218 -7.34 0.64 -4.38
CA PRO A 218 -6.53 1.53 -5.22
C PRO A 218 -5.18 0.92 -5.59
N THR A 219 -4.51 0.28 -4.63
CA THR A 219 -3.19 -0.33 -4.83
C THR A 219 -3.25 -1.61 -5.66
N ILE A 220 -4.33 -2.40 -5.49
CA ILE A 220 -4.62 -3.56 -6.35
C ILE A 220 -4.88 -3.10 -7.79
N LEU A 221 -5.79 -2.14 -8.01
CA LEU A 221 -6.10 -1.66 -9.35
C LEU A 221 -4.89 -1.03 -10.04
N GLN A 222 -4.08 -0.25 -9.32
CA GLN A 222 -2.83 0.30 -9.83
C GLN A 222 -1.85 -0.80 -10.26
N THR A 223 -1.66 -1.80 -9.41
CA THR A 223 -0.81 -2.97 -9.70
C THR A 223 -1.29 -3.69 -10.96
N LEU A 224 -2.59 -3.97 -11.04
CA LEU A 224 -3.18 -4.64 -12.18
C LEU A 224 -3.09 -3.80 -13.45
N TYR A 225 -3.30 -2.48 -13.38
CA TYR A 225 -3.14 -1.61 -14.54
C TYR A 225 -1.69 -1.62 -15.06
N ILE A 226 -0.71 -1.44 -14.17
CA ILE A 226 0.71 -1.48 -14.51
C ILE A 226 1.05 -2.81 -15.17
N THR A 227 0.67 -3.93 -14.55
CA THR A 227 1.04 -5.26 -15.05
C THR A 227 0.26 -5.68 -16.28
N ILE A 228 -1.00 -5.28 -16.44
CA ILE A 228 -1.79 -5.75 -17.59
C ILE A 228 -1.57 -4.89 -18.83
N TYR A 229 -1.40 -3.58 -18.65
CA TYR A 229 -1.41 -2.63 -19.76
C TYR A 229 -0.03 -2.07 -20.10
N LEU A 230 0.85 -1.83 -19.13
CA LEU A 230 2.17 -1.27 -19.42
C LEU A 230 3.15 -2.38 -19.83
N PRO A 231 3.93 -2.21 -20.92
CA PRO A 231 4.99 -3.14 -21.29
C PRO A 231 6.16 -3.10 -20.29
N VAL A 232 5.97 -3.73 -19.13
CA VAL A 232 6.97 -3.83 -18.07
C VAL A 232 7.63 -5.20 -18.10
N ASN A 233 8.94 -5.24 -17.85
CA ASN A 233 9.74 -6.44 -17.88
C ASN A 233 9.16 -7.55 -16.98
N PHE A 234 9.21 -8.79 -17.45
CA PHE A 234 8.69 -9.97 -16.75
C PHE A 234 9.16 -10.11 -15.28
N TYR A 235 10.45 -9.86 -15.00
CA TYR A 235 10.99 -9.94 -13.64
C TYR A 235 10.42 -8.84 -12.74
N PHE A 236 10.09 -7.69 -13.31
CA PHE A 236 9.42 -6.62 -12.61
C PHE A 236 7.98 -7.02 -12.26
N VAL A 237 7.23 -7.58 -13.22
CA VAL A 237 5.87 -8.13 -12.99
C VAL A 237 5.87 -9.18 -11.89
N LYS A 238 6.81 -10.13 -11.94
CA LYS A 238 6.99 -11.15 -10.90
C LYS A 238 7.19 -10.54 -9.52
N SER A 239 8.11 -9.59 -9.40
CA SER A 239 8.40 -8.93 -8.12
C SER A 239 7.20 -8.17 -7.60
N LEU A 240 6.49 -7.46 -8.48
CA LEU A 240 5.35 -6.63 -8.13
C LEU A 240 4.16 -7.48 -7.66
N ILE A 241 3.82 -8.55 -8.38
CA ILE A 241 2.77 -9.50 -7.97
C ILE A 241 3.18 -10.23 -6.67
N PHE A 242 4.44 -10.66 -6.54
CA PHE A 242 4.93 -11.31 -5.33
C PHE A 242 4.74 -10.43 -4.09
N VAL A 243 5.19 -9.18 -4.15
CA VAL A 243 5.06 -8.24 -3.04
C VAL A 243 3.58 -7.91 -2.78
N LEU A 244 2.74 -7.77 -3.81
CA LEU A 244 1.30 -7.58 -3.63
C LEU A 244 0.68 -8.73 -2.85
N VAL A 245 0.91 -9.98 -3.27
CA VAL A 245 0.30 -11.15 -2.63
C VAL A 245 0.79 -11.30 -1.19
N ILE A 246 2.08 -11.07 -0.91
CA ILE A 246 2.56 -11.06 0.49
C ILE A 246 1.84 -9.98 1.29
N CYS A 247 1.79 -8.75 0.79
CA CYS A 247 1.17 -7.63 1.48
C CYS A 247 -0.31 -7.92 1.79
N LEU A 248 -1.08 -8.42 0.81
CA LEU A 248 -2.48 -8.79 1.01
C LEU A 248 -2.64 -9.92 2.02
N THR A 249 -1.80 -10.94 1.96
CA THR A 249 -1.88 -12.09 2.86
C THR A 249 -1.55 -11.71 4.30
N ARG A 250 -0.53 -10.86 4.49
CA ARG A 250 -0.19 -10.27 5.80
C ARG A 250 -1.35 -9.42 6.34
N GLY A 251 -1.97 -8.61 5.49
CA GLY A 251 -3.17 -7.83 5.83
C GLY A 251 -4.33 -8.71 6.31
N VAL A 252 -4.62 -9.81 5.60
CA VAL A 252 -5.65 -10.78 6.02
C VAL A 252 -5.32 -11.43 7.35
N SER A 253 -4.07 -11.82 7.60
CA SER A 253 -3.64 -12.38 8.89
C SER A 253 -3.87 -11.37 10.03
N TYR A 254 -3.63 -10.08 9.81
CA TYR A 254 -3.94 -9.04 10.80
C TYR A 254 -5.43 -8.88 11.10
N PHE A 255 -6.30 -9.18 10.14
CA PHE A 255 -7.73 -9.25 10.40
C PHE A 255 -8.15 -10.50 11.17
N TYR A 256 -7.53 -11.66 10.89
CA TYR A 256 -7.91 -12.94 11.49
C TYR A 256 -7.28 -13.14 12.89
N ASP A 257 -5.95 -13.05 12.99
CA ASP A 257 -5.18 -13.35 14.20
C ASP A 257 -5.06 -12.17 15.18
N ARG A 258 -5.54 -10.99 14.75
CA ARG A 258 -5.33 -9.66 15.37
C ARG A 258 -3.86 -9.24 15.40
N ILE A 259 -3.66 -7.92 15.34
CA ILE A 259 -2.34 -7.33 15.54
C ILE A 259 -1.99 -7.41 17.03
N PRO A 260 -0.81 -7.93 17.39
CA PRO A 260 -0.34 -7.88 18.77
C PRO A 260 -0.17 -6.45 19.26
N GLY A 261 -0.63 -6.17 20.48
CA GLY A 261 -0.56 -4.84 21.10
C GLY A 261 0.85 -4.30 21.29
N ASP A 262 1.84 -5.19 21.40
CA ASP A 262 3.25 -4.87 21.56
C ASP A 262 4.00 -4.60 20.23
N PHE A 263 3.29 -4.57 19.11
CA PHE A 263 3.85 -4.22 17.81
C PHE A 263 4.14 -2.72 17.72
N LEU A 264 5.22 -2.37 17.02
CA LEU A 264 5.49 -0.99 16.64
C LEU A 264 4.33 -0.43 15.79
N ALA A 265 3.83 0.76 16.14
CA ALA A 265 2.71 1.43 15.47
C ALA A 265 3.13 2.05 14.11
N THR A 266 3.58 1.23 13.16
CA THR A 266 3.85 1.67 11.77
C THR A 266 2.56 2.04 11.05
N SER A 267 2.65 2.76 9.93
CA SER A 267 1.44 3.25 9.23
C SER A 267 0.51 2.12 8.82
N TYR A 268 1.08 1.00 8.35
CA TYR A 268 0.33 -0.18 7.97
C TYR A 268 -0.30 -0.90 9.17
N ALA A 269 0.47 -1.12 10.26
CA ALA A 269 -0.03 -1.80 11.47
C ALA A 269 -1.16 -0.98 12.13
N THR A 270 -0.97 0.32 12.21
CA THR A 270 -1.94 1.31 12.68
C THR A 270 -3.27 1.23 11.93
N VAL A 271 -3.23 1.26 10.60
CA VAL A 271 -4.46 1.22 9.78
C VAL A 271 -5.22 -0.08 10.01
N HIS A 272 -4.54 -1.22 10.03
CA HIS A 272 -5.18 -2.51 10.27
C HIS A 272 -5.75 -2.63 11.68
N TYR A 273 -5.02 -2.14 12.69
CA TYR A 273 -5.50 -2.10 14.07
C TYR A 273 -6.79 -1.28 14.18
N TYR A 274 -6.82 -0.10 13.55
CA TYR A 274 -8.00 0.75 13.52
C TYR A 274 -9.17 0.09 12.80
N LEU A 275 -8.96 -0.43 11.59
CA LEU A 275 -9.97 -1.12 10.80
C LEU A 275 -10.56 -2.29 11.60
N ARG A 276 -9.73 -3.11 12.23
CA ARG A 276 -10.19 -4.23 13.07
C ARG A 276 -10.97 -3.75 14.30
N THR A 277 -10.50 -2.69 14.97
CA THR A 277 -11.20 -2.11 16.12
C THR A 277 -12.60 -1.61 15.75
N LEU A 278 -12.77 -1.05 14.55
CA LEU A 278 -14.09 -0.67 14.03
C LEU A 278 -15.00 -1.91 13.82
N ILE A 279 -14.47 -3.00 13.26
CA ILE A 279 -15.20 -4.27 13.10
C ILE A 279 -15.61 -4.82 14.47
N ASP A 280 -14.68 -4.90 15.42
CA ASP A 280 -14.95 -5.48 16.74
C ASP A 280 -16.00 -4.66 17.54
N LYS A 281 -16.01 -3.33 17.38
CA LYS A 281 -17.04 -2.48 17.99
C LYS A 281 -18.44 -2.72 17.40
N GLN A 282 -18.53 -3.04 16.11
CA GLN A 282 -19.80 -3.36 15.47
C GLN A 282 -20.40 -4.66 16.03
N TYR A 283 -19.60 -5.70 16.22
CA TYR A 283 -20.11 -7.00 16.70
C TYR A 283 -20.46 -7.03 18.20
N ARG A 284 -20.08 -5.99 18.97
CA ARG A 284 -20.44 -5.86 20.39
C ARG A 284 -21.69 -5.01 20.64
N GLN A 285 -22.24 -4.38 19.61
CA GLN A 285 -23.46 -3.57 19.65
C GLN A 285 -24.64 -4.35 19.07
#